data_AF-A0A971ZTT7-F1
#
_entry.id   AF-A0A971ZTT7-F1
#
_cell.length_a   1.000
_cell.length_b   1.000
_cell.length_c   1.000
_cell.angle_alpha   90.00
_cell.angle_beta   90.00
_cell.angle_gamma   90.00
#
_symmetry.space_group_name_H-M   'P 1'
#
loop_
_entity.id
_entity.type
_entity.pdbx_description
1 polymer ?
#
loop_
_entity_poly.entity_id
_entity_poly.type
_entity_poly.pdbx_seq_one_letter_code
_entity_poly.pdbx_strand_id
1 'polypeptide(L)'
;MNAPHERDKTDDQGRLRPGESDASGATSARNLNFIEQIIEDDLKSNKWQGRVQTRFPPEPNGYLHIGHAKSICLNFGLAARYGGQCNLRFDDTNPTKEEDEYVTSIQEDVRWLGFDWEDRIYYASDYFPQLYAWAVQLIKQGQAYVCDLTAEETRAYRGTLTEPGRNSPYRDRSVKENLDLFERMRAGEFADGQRTLRAKIDMASPNLNLRDPVMYRILHATHHRTGDQWCIYPMYDFTHGQSDSIERITHSICTLEFENHRPLYDWYCNALGIYHPQQIEFARLNLTYTVMSKRKLLTLVKEGRVSGWDDPRMPTIRGLRRRGYTPEAIRSFCDRIGVAKFNSTIDMAVLENALREDLNRRAPRALAVLRPLKVVLENYPEDQVEEMEAVNNPEDPSAGTRQLPFSREIYIEQDDFREDPPSKFFRLAPGREVRLRAAYIIKCVGVVKDDQGQIVELRCTYDPESRSGTPAANRKVKGTLHWVSAPHAFRAEVRLFDHLFKVMDPDDVPAGADWHANLNPDSLETLPACCLEPRLADAQPGEHFQFERLGYFTVDPVDSRPGHPVFNRSVSLRDTWAKIEKQG
;
A
#
# COMPACT_ATOMS: atom_id res chain seq x y z
N MET A 1 20.87 -56.05 -31.74
CA MET A 1 22.27 -56.18 -32.20
C MET A 1 22.67 -54.88 -32.83
N ASN A 2 23.86 -54.39 -32.46
CA ASN A 2 24.63 -53.28 -33.01
C ASN A 2 24.14 -51.85 -32.73
N ALA A 3 24.77 -51.26 -31.71
CA ALA A 3 24.92 -49.83 -31.51
C ALA A 3 25.81 -49.20 -32.61
N PRO A 4 25.75 -47.87 -32.78
CA PRO A 4 26.93 -47.13 -33.19
C PRO A 4 27.25 -45.93 -32.29
N HIS A 5 28.48 -45.96 -31.79
CA HIS A 5 29.44 -44.87 -31.56
C HIS A 5 28.99 -43.52 -30.97
N GLU A 6 29.36 -43.32 -29.70
CA GLU A 6 29.77 -42.04 -29.13
C GLU A 6 30.87 -41.40 -29.99
N ARG A 7 30.67 -40.14 -30.37
CA ARG A 7 31.74 -39.30 -30.93
C ARG A 7 32.32 -38.41 -29.83
N ASP A 8 33.61 -38.60 -29.68
CA ASP A 8 34.61 -37.78 -29.00
C ASP A 8 34.40 -36.27 -29.21
N LYS A 9 34.42 -35.50 -28.12
CA LYS A 9 34.33 -34.03 -28.10
C LYS A 9 35.59 -33.43 -27.47
N THR A 10 36.76 -33.73 -28.04
CA THR A 10 38.01 -33.06 -27.68
C THR A 10 38.75 -32.62 -28.94
N ASP A 11 39.37 -31.44 -28.90
CA ASP A 11 40.35 -31.04 -29.91
C ASP A 11 41.78 -31.32 -29.40
N ASP A 12 42.74 -31.26 -30.33
CA ASP A 12 44.13 -31.70 -30.19
C ASP A 12 44.98 -30.86 -29.21
N GLN A 13 44.34 -30.10 -28.32
CA GLN A 13 44.97 -29.38 -27.20
C GLN A 13 44.21 -29.48 -25.87
N GLY A 14 43.22 -30.37 -25.75
CA GLY A 14 42.61 -30.72 -24.46
C GLY A 14 41.87 -29.58 -23.75
N ARG A 15 41.33 -28.59 -24.49
CA ARG A 15 40.50 -27.52 -23.92
C ARG A 15 39.02 -27.73 -24.26
N LEU A 16 38.16 -27.63 -23.24
CA LEU A 16 36.71 -27.66 -23.37
C LEU A 16 36.22 -26.46 -24.20
N ARG A 17 35.49 -26.73 -25.29
CA ARG A 17 34.81 -25.68 -26.07
C ARG A 17 33.69 -25.05 -25.21
N PRO A 18 33.52 -23.72 -25.21
CA PRO A 18 32.35 -23.08 -24.59
C PRO A 18 31.10 -23.57 -25.31
N GLY A 19 30.19 -24.21 -24.56
CA GLY A 19 28.90 -24.62 -25.08
C GLY A 19 28.06 -23.39 -25.41
N GLU A 20 27.57 -23.33 -26.64
CA GLU A 20 26.42 -22.52 -27.01
C GLU A 20 25.27 -22.94 -26.08
N SER A 21 24.94 -22.05 -25.14
CA SER A 21 23.75 -22.19 -24.31
C SER A 21 22.54 -21.99 -25.19
N ASP A 22 21.71 -23.03 -25.32
CA ASP A 22 20.36 -22.95 -25.87
C ASP A 22 19.60 -21.80 -25.20
N ALA A 23 19.53 -20.66 -25.89
CA ALA A 23 18.64 -19.56 -25.58
C ALA A 23 17.22 -19.94 -26.01
N SER A 24 16.63 -20.93 -25.33
CA SER A 24 15.19 -21.15 -25.30
C SER A 24 14.70 -21.02 -23.86
N GLY A 25 14.95 -19.85 -23.29
CA GLY A 25 14.19 -19.38 -22.14
C GLY A 25 12.75 -19.22 -22.59
N ALA A 26 11.93 -20.25 -22.37
CA ALA A 26 10.50 -20.14 -22.42
C ALA A 26 10.08 -19.09 -21.38
N THR A 27 9.92 -17.84 -21.82
CA THR A 27 9.14 -16.83 -21.12
C THR A 27 7.77 -17.46 -20.94
N SER A 28 7.45 -17.89 -19.71
CA SER A 28 6.10 -18.30 -19.37
C SER A 28 5.18 -17.16 -19.80
N ALA A 29 4.34 -17.39 -20.80
CA ALA A 29 3.44 -16.36 -21.30
C ALA A 29 2.59 -15.85 -20.14
N ARG A 30 2.83 -14.62 -19.71
CA ARG A 30 2.02 -13.97 -18.67
C ARG A 30 0.60 -13.89 -19.22
N ASN A 31 -0.36 -14.46 -18.51
CA ASN A 31 -1.77 -14.27 -18.86
C ASN A 31 -2.09 -12.77 -18.75
N LEU A 32 -2.53 -12.19 -19.86
CA LEU A 32 -2.96 -10.81 -19.91
C LEU A 32 -4.21 -10.62 -19.07
N ASN A 33 -4.30 -9.49 -18.37
CA ASN A 33 -5.58 -9.08 -17.79
C ASN A 33 -6.51 -8.52 -18.88
N PHE A 34 -7.80 -8.34 -18.55
CA PHE A 34 -8.79 -7.94 -19.56
C PHE A 34 -8.56 -6.52 -20.13
N ILE A 35 -7.92 -5.62 -19.39
CA ILE A 35 -7.57 -4.27 -19.87
C ILE A 35 -6.38 -4.35 -20.83
N GLU A 36 -5.38 -5.16 -20.49
CA GLU A 36 -4.26 -5.45 -21.39
C GLU A 36 -4.78 -6.06 -22.70
N GLN A 37 -5.73 -6.99 -22.64
CA GLN A 37 -6.37 -7.55 -23.84
C GLN A 37 -7.05 -6.46 -24.70
N ILE A 38 -7.78 -5.52 -24.08
CA ILE A 38 -8.37 -4.38 -24.80
C ILE A 38 -7.29 -3.53 -25.48
N ILE A 39 -6.20 -3.22 -24.77
CA ILE A 39 -5.09 -2.44 -25.32
C ILE A 39 -4.43 -3.16 -26.50
N GLU A 40 -4.16 -4.46 -26.38
CA GLU A 40 -3.60 -5.28 -27.46
C GLU A 40 -4.49 -5.26 -28.71
N ASP A 41 -5.81 -5.37 -28.54
CA ASP A 41 -6.75 -5.38 -29.66
C ASP A 41 -6.91 -3.98 -30.29
N ASP A 42 -6.86 -2.91 -29.48
CA ASP A 42 -6.84 -1.52 -29.95
C ASP A 42 -5.54 -1.17 -30.69
N LEU A 43 -4.39 -1.73 -30.26
CA LEU A 43 -3.10 -1.60 -30.94
C LEU A 43 -3.09 -2.35 -32.28
N LYS A 44 -3.57 -3.61 -32.30
CA LYS A 44 -3.68 -4.42 -33.53
C LYS A 44 -4.59 -3.78 -34.57
N SER A 45 -5.70 -3.18 -34.13
CA SER A 45 -6.64 -2.47 -35.00
C SER A 45 -6.21 -1.03 -35.33
N ASN A 46 -5.10 -0.57 -34.75
CA ASN A 46 -4.59 0.80 -34.87
C ASN A 46 -5.61 1.89 -34.52
N LYS A 47 -6.57 1.60 -33.62
CA LYS A 47 -7.68 2.48 -33.27
C LYS A 47 -7.24 3.85 -32.77
N TRP A 48 -6.16 3.90 -31.99
CA TRP A 48 -5.61 5.12 -31.39
C TRP A 48 -4.33 5.62 -32.07
N GLN A 49 -4.10 5.24 -33.33
CA GLN A 49 -2.84 5.52 -34.03
C GLN A 49 -1.63 4.95 -33.27
N GLY A 50 -1.80 3.75 -32.69
CA GLY A 50 -0.77 3.06 -31.91
C GLY A 50 -0.49 3.66 -30.52
N ARG A 51 -1.24 4.66 -30.05
CA ARG A 51 -0.98 5.32 -28.75
C ARG A 51 -1.71 4.66 -27.59
N VAL A 52 -1.03 4.61 -26.44
CA VAL A 52 -1.63 4.33 -25.13
C VAL A 52 -1.45 5.56 -24.25
N GLN A 53 -2.56 6.17 -23.84
CA GLN A 53 -2.60 7.30 -22.91
C GLN A 53 -3.59 6.98 -21.79
N THR A 54 -3.08 6.91 -20.56
CA THR A 54 -3.86 6.71 -19.34
C THR A 54 -3.75 7.93 -18.44
N ARG A 55 -4.47 7.92 -17.31
CA ARG A 55 -4.35 8.93 -16.26
C ARG A 55 -4.68 8.38 -14.90
N PHE A 56 -4.03 8.89 -13.88
CA PHE A 56 -4.46 8.76 -12.48
C PHE A 56 -5.09 10.10 -12.04
N PRO A 57 -6.44 10.15 -11.84
CA PRO A 57 -7.15 11.39 -11.57
C PRO A 57 -7.66 11.51 -10.11
N PRO A 58 -6.81 11.58 -9.07
CA PRO A 58 -7.30 11.68 -7.69
C PRO A 58 -7.93 13.04 -7.39
N GLU A 59 -8.98 13.04 -6.57
CA GLU A 59 -9.46 14.24 -5.89
C GLU A 59 -8.47 14.61 -4.76
N PRO A 60 -7.97 15.86 -4.67
CA PRO A 60 -7.02 16.29 -3.65
C PRO A 60 -7.71 16.63 -2.30
N ASN A 61 -8.48 15.69 -1.75
CA ASN A 61 -9.27 15.88 -0.53
C ASN A 61 -8.95 14.88 0.60
N GLY A 62 -7.79 14.23 0.51
CA GLY A 62 -7.33 13.27 1.49
C GLY A 62 -6.11 12.49 0.99
N TYR A 63 -5.36 11.92 1.93
CA TYR A 63 -4.19 11.11 1.62
C TYR A 63 -4.55 9.84 0.84
N LEU A 64 -3.61 9.39 0.00
CA LEU A 64 -3.75 8.14 -0.70
C LEU A 64 -3.64 6.96 0.26
N HIS A 65 -4.25 5.85 -0.15
CA HIS A 65 -4.25 4.58 0.58
C HIS A 65 -3.93 3.44 -0.37
N ILE A 66 -3.69 2.24 0.17
CA ILE A 66 -3.31 1.06 -0.61
C ILE A 66 -4.26 0.73 -1.76
N GLY A 67 -5.57 1.03 -1.63
CA GLY A 67 -6.51 0.97 -2.75
C GLY A 67 -6.15 1.87 -3.94
N HIS A 68 -5.65 3.09 -3.69
CA HIS A 68 -5.15 3.98 -4.73
C HIS A 68 -3.86 3.45 -5.36
N ALA A 69 -2.99 2.78 -4.58
CA ALA A 69 -1.78 2.16 -5.14
C ALA A 69 -2.11 1.14 -6.24
N LYS A 70 -3.22 0.40 -6.14
CA LYS A 70 -3.72 -0.47 -7.24
C LYS A 70 -4.01 0.32 -8.51
N SER A 71 -4.69 1.46 -8.39
CA SER A 71 -5.02 2.31 -9.54
C SER A 71 -3.79 2.99 -10.14
N ILE A 72 -2.84 3.43 -9.31
CA ILE A 72 -1.55 3.98 -9.74
C ILE A 72 -0.75 2.93 -10.51
N CYS A 73 -0.52 1.76 -9.90
CA CYS A 73 0.24 0.67 -10.53
C CYS A 73 -0.40 0.23 -11.85
N LEU A 74 -1.73 0.25 -11.92
CA LEU A 74 -2.45 -0.09 -13.14
C LEU A 74 -2.27 0.97 -14.23
N ASN A 75 -2.59 2.24 -13.96
CA ASN A 75 -2.56 3.29 -14.98
C ASN A 75 -1.13 3.58 -15.47
N PHE A 76 -0.18 3.79 -14.55
CA PHE A 76 1.21 4.05 -14.90
C PHE A 76 1.90 2.80 -15.43
N GLY A 77 1.61 1.62 -14.87
CA GLY A 77 2.19 0.36 -15.32
C GLY A 77 1.75 -0.04 -16.73
N LEU A 78 0.50 0.22 -17.10
CA LEU A 78 0.02 0.01 -18.48
C LEU A 78 0.71 0.98 -19.45
N ALA A 79 0.77 2.26 -19.13
CA ALA A 79 1.47 3.24 -19.96
C ALA A 79 2.94 2.83 -20.18
N ALA A 80 3.68 2.54 -19.10
CA ALA A 80 5.08 2.14 -19.19
C ALA A 80 5.27 0.85 -20.01
N ARG A 81 4.41 -0.15 -19.84
CA ARG A 81 4.50 -1.43 -20.55
C ARG A 81 4.31 -1.28 -22.06
N TYR A 82 3.39 -0.41 -22.47
CA TYR A 82 3.02 -0.23 -23.87
C TYR A 82 3.73 0.96 -24.53
N GLY A 83 4.78 1.52 -23.90
CA GLY A 83 5.50 2.69 -24.43
C GLY A 83 4.62 3.93 -24.55
N GLY A 84 3.56 4.01 -23.75
CA GLY A 84 2.61 5.10 -23.69
C GLY A 84 2.95 6.12 -22.61
N GLN A 85 1.97 6.98 -22.29
CA GLN A 85 2.10 8.01 -21.26
C GLN A 85 0.95 7.91 -20.25
N CYS A 86 1.21 8.31 -19.02
CA CYS A 86 0.21 8.42 -17.97
C CYS A 86 0.24 9.83 -17.38
N ASN A 87 -0.92 10.47 -17.35
CA ASN A 87 -1.09 11.79 -16.76
C ASN A 87 -1.35 11.67 -15.25
N LEU A 88 -0.86 12.64 -14.47
CA LEU A 88 -1.34 12.89 -13.11
C LEU A 88 -2.30 14.07 -13.17
N ARG A 89 -3.60 13.82 -12.95
CA ARG A 89 -4.60 14.88 -12.94
C ARG A 89 -5.20 15.05 -11.55
N PHE A 90 -5.25 16.25 -11.04
CA PHE A 90 -6.06 16.55 -9.87
C PHE A 90 -7.49 16.83 -10.33
N ASP A 91 -8.44 16.02 -9.87
CA ASP A 91 -9.87 16.28 -10.08
C ASP A 91 -10.35 17.30 -9.03
N ASP A 92 -9.87 18.53 -9.20
CA ASP A 92 -10.04 19.67 -8.29
C ASP A 92 -11.31 20.48 -8.64
N THR A 93 -12.45 19.80 -8.72
CA THR A 93 -13.72 20.44 -9.12
C THR A 93 -14.50 21.00 -7.93
N ASN A 94 -14.09 20.70 -6.70
CA ASN A 94 -14.84 21.03 -5.49
C ASN A 94 -14.05 21.94 -4.53
N PRO A 95 -14.31 23.25 -4.54
CA PRO A 95 -13.47 24.25 -3.85
C PRO A 95 -13.42 24.12 -2.32
N THR A 96 -14.35 23.39 -1.69
CA THR A 96 -14.47 23.33 -0.21
C THR A 96 -13.74 22.15 0.44
N LYS A 97 -13.19 21.22 -0.35
CA LYS A 97 -12.60 19.98 0.18
C LYS A 97 -11.13 19.81 -0.16
N GLU A 98 -10.57 20.76 -0.90
CA GLU A 98 -9.29 20.59 -1.58
C GLU A 98 -8.24 21.49 -0.93
N GLU A 99 -7.09 20.91 -0.62
CA GLU A 99 -5.99 21.59 0.08
C GLU A 99 -4.67 21.29 -0.63
N ASP A 100 -3.79 22.29 -0.73
CA ASP A 100 -2.49 22.15 -1.39
C ASP A 100 -1.61 21.06 -0.73
N GLU A 101 -1.81 20.80 0.56
CA GLU A 101 -1.14 19.70 1.26
C GLU A 101 -1.42 18.33 0.61
N TYR A 102 -2.67 18.06 0.23
CA TYR A 102 -3.02 16.79 -0.42
C TYR A 102 -2.44 16.69 -1.82
N VAL A 103 -2.37 17.81 -2.55
CA VAL A 103 -1.71 17.88 -3.87
C VAL A 103 -0.25 17.48 -3.75
N THR A 104 0.48 18.06 -2.79
CA THR A 104 1.89 17.72 -2.54
C THR A 104 2.03 16.26 -2.09
N SER A 105 1.20 15.81 -1.15
CA SER A 105 1.25 14.42 -0.66
C SER A 105 0.99 13.38 -1.75
N ILE A 106 0.02 13.61 -2.62
CA ILE A 106 -0.32 12.70 -3.71
C ILE A 106 0.87 12.57 -4.66
N GLN A 107 1.52 13.69 -5.01
CA GLN A 107 2.72 13.69 -5.85
C GLN A 107 3.87 12.89 -5.20
N GLU A 108 4.11 13.12 -3.91
CA GLU A 108 5.14 12.39 -3.16
C GLU A 108 4.87 10.88 -3.11
N ASP A 109 3.61 10.48 -2.89
CA ASP A 109 3.21 9.07 -2.82
C ASP A 109 3.36 8.37 -4.17
N VAL A 110 2.96 9.04 -5.27
CA VAL A 110 3.13 8.50 -6.64
C VAL A 110 4.62 8.35 -6.99
N ARG A 111 5.45 9.36 -6.68
CA ARG A 111 6.91 9.28 -6.88
C ARG A 111 7.56 8.21 -6.01
N TRP A 112 7.14 8.11 -4.76
CA TRP A 112 7.65 7.10 -3.84
C TRP A 112 7.34 5.68 -4.33
N LEU A 113 6.16 5.46 -4.92
CA LEU A 113 5.81 4.21 -5.60
C LEU A 113 6.64 3.94 -6.88
N GLY A 114 7.51 4.85 -7.29
CA GLY A 114 8.44 4.69 -8.42
C GLY A 114 7.83 5.05 -9.77
N PHE A 115 6.75 5.83 -9.78
CA PHE A 115 6.13 6.30 -11.02
C PHE A 115 6.39 7.79 -11.23
N ASP A 116 6.49 8.17 -12.50
CA ASP A 116 6.69 9.55 -12.92
C ASP A 116 5.66 9.91 -14.00
N TRP A 117 5.19 11.16 -13.94
CA TRP A 117 4.32 11.76 -14.94
C TRP A 117 5.07 12.79 -15.79
N GLU A 118 6.38 12.98 -15.58
CA GLU A 118 7.20 14.01 -16.21
C GLU A 118 6.55 15.40 -16.05
N ASP A 119 6.23 16.07 -17.15
CA ASP A 119 5.59 17.38 -17.20
C ASP A 119 4.05 17.32 -17.29
N ARG A 120 3.45 16.11 -17.28
CA ARG A 120 2.01 15.86 -17.49
C ARG A 120 1.20 15.92 -16.20
N ILE A 121 1.39 17.01 -15.46
CA ILE A 121 0.54 17.37 -14.33
C ILE A 121 -0.60 18.27 -14.82
N TYR A 122 -1.83 17.90 -14.49
CA TYR A 122 -3.03 18.62 -14.91
C TYR A 122 -3.98 18.86 -13.75
N TYR A 123 -4.84 19.87 -13.89
CA TYR A 123 -5.90 20.19 -12.96
C TYR A 123 -7.20 20.31 -13.75
N ALA A 124 -8.27 19.69 -13.27
CA ALA A 124 -9.59 19.84 -13.86
C ALA A 124 -10.04 21.31 -13.88
N SER A 125 -9.61 22.10 -12.88
CA SER A 125 -9.85 23.54 -12.81
C SER A 125 -9.22 24.35 -13.94
N ASP A 126 -8.13 23.87 -14.55
CA ASP A 126 -7.54 24.50 -15.75
C ASP A 126 -8.52 24.42 -16.94
N TYR A 127 -9.50 23.50 -16.89
CA TYR A 127 -10.49 23.28 -17.94
C TYR A 127 -11.83 24.00 -17.70
N PHE A 128 -12.03 24.69 -16.57
CA PHE A 128 -13.30 25.40 -16.29
C PHE A 128 -13.78 26.32 -17.42
N PRO A 129 -12.91 27.12 -18.09
CA PRO A 129 -13.34 27.92 -19.23
C PRO A 129 -13.91 27.08 -20.38
N GLN A 130 -13.26 25.95 -20.71
CA GLN A 130 -13.69 25.06 -21.79
C GLN A 130 -14.95 24.28 -21.42
N LEU A 131 -15.04 23.82 -20.16
CA LEU A 131 -16.24 23.17 -19.62
C LEU A 131 -17.45 24.12 -19.66
N TYR A 132 -17.27 25.39 -19.31
CA TYR A 132 -18.33 26.40 -19.42
C TYR A 132 -18.75 26.61 -20.88
N ALA A 133 -17.79 26.70 -21.81
CA ALA A 133 -18.08 26.83 -23.24
C ALA A 133 -18.88 25.63 -23.78
N TRP A 134 -18.55 24.41 -23.36
CA TRP A 134 -19.29 23.20 -23.73
C TRP A 134 -20.68 23.14 -23.09
N ALA A 135 -20.85 23.61 -21.86
CA ALA A 135 -22.17 23.76 -21.27
C ALA A 135 -23.05 24.74 -22.07
N VAL A 136 -22.50 25.87 -22.51
CA VAL A 136 -23.17 26.83 -23.41
C VAL A 136 -23.52 26.18 -24.75
N GLN A 137 -22.65 25.35 -25.31
CA GLN A 137 -22.93 24.60 -26.55
C GLN A 137 -24.14 23.67 -26.37
N LEU A 138 -24.19 22.89 -25.29
CA LEU A 138 -25.31 21.98 -25.00
C LEU A 138 -26.63 22.75 -24.80
N ILE A 139 -26.60 23.94 -24.16
CA ILE A 139 -27.78 24.81 -24.06
C ILE A 139 -28.25 25.24 -25.46
N LYS A 140 -27.34 25.67 -26.34
CA LYS A 140 -27.65 26.08 -27.71
C LYS A 140 -28.24 24.95 -28.56
N GLN A 141 -27.82 23.72 -28.31
CA GLN A 141 -28.35 22.50 -28.94
C GLN A 141 -29.69 22.04 -28.33
N GLY A 142 -30.19 22.71 -27.28
CA GLY A 142 -31.39 22.31 -26.55
C GLY A 142 -31.20 21.09 -25.65
N GLN A 143 -29.96 20.67 -25.43
CA GLN A 143 -29.55 19.48 -24.67
C GLN A 143 -29.16 19.79 -23.22
N ALA A 144 -29.30 21.04 -22.77
CA ALA A 144 -29.17 21.43 -21.37
C ALA A 144 -30.15 22.57 -21.03
N TYR A 145 -30.52 22.67 -19.76
CA TYR A 145 -31.44 23.70 -19.26
C TYR A 145 -31.16 24.07 -17.80
N VAL A 146 -31.48 25.30 -17.41
CA VAL A 146 -31.40 25.76 -16.03
C VAL A 146 -32.65 25.32 -15.28
N CYS A 147 -32.48 24.75 -14.09
CA CYS A 147 -33.55 24.22 -13.25
C CYS A 147 -33.55 24.90 -11.88
N ASP A 148 -34.73 25.37 -11.45
CA ASP A 148 -34.93 26.09 -10.20
C ASP A 148 -35.54 25.19 -9.10
N LEU A 149 -35.67 23.88 -9.37
CA LEU A 149 -36.05 22.92 -8.34
C LEU A 149 -34.98 22.86 -7.26
N THR A 150 -35.43 22.84 -6.01
CA THR A 150 -34.58 22.58 -4.85
C THR A 150 -33.97 21.18 -4.91
N ALA A 151 -32.99 20.90 -4.03
CA ALA A 151 -32.39 19.56 -3.95
C ALA A 151 -33.41 18.47 -3.56
N GLU A 152 -34.36 18.79 -2.66
CA GLU A 152 -35.42 17.88 -2.24
C GLU A 152 -36.41 17.60 -3.37
N GLU A 153 -36.85 18.64 -4.07
CA GLU A 153 -37.71 18.49 -5.24
C GLU A 153 -36.99 17.73 -6.35
N THR A 154 -35.72 18.04 -6.62
CA THR A 154 -34.93 17.31 -7.61
C THR A 154 -34.88 15.81 -7.30
N ARG A 155 -34.70 15.43 -6.03
CA ARG A 155 -34.76 14.03 -5.59
C ARG A 155 -36.14 13.41 -5.83
N ALA A 156 -37.22 14.12 -5.50
CA ALA A 156 -38.58 13.65 -5.73
C ALA A 156 -38.91 13.50 -7.22
N TYR A 157 -38.44 14.43 -8.07
CA TYR A 157 -38.64 14.40 -9.51
C TYR A 157 -37.79 13.34 -10.22
N ARG A 158 -36.65 12.96 -9.64
CA ARG A 158 -35.75 11.93 -10.22
C ARG A 158 -36.38 10.54 -10.21
N GLY A 159 -37.37 10.29 -9.36
CA GLY A 159 -37.96 8.95 -9.17
C GLY A 159 -37.01 8.01 -8.44
N THR A 160 -37.25 6.71 -8.55
CA THR A 160 -36.48 5.65 -7.88
C THR A 160 -35.95 4.64 -8.90
N LEU A 161 -35.31 3.57 -8.42
CA LEU A 161 -34.91 2.45 -9.28
C LEU A 161 -36.11 1.71 -9.89
N THR A 162 -37.30 1.82 -9.28
CA THR A 162 -38.53 1.15 -9.73
C THR A 162 -39.52 2.12 -10.38
N GLU A 163 -39.49 3.40 -10.01
CA GLU A 163 -40.41 4.41 -10.53
C GLU A 163 -39.69 5.39 -11.48
N PRO A 164 -40.24 5.66 -12.68
CA PRO A 164 -39.64 6.61 -13.61
C PRO A 164 -39.63 8.03 -13.02
N GLY A 165 -38.66 8.82 -13.45
CA GLY A 165 -38.62 10.25 -13.12
C GLY A 165 -39.67 11.04 -13.91
N ARG A 166 -39.88 12.29 -13.49
CA ARG A 166 -40.77 13.26 -14.16
C ARG A 166 -40.00 14.50 -14.58
N ASN A 167 -40.38 15.06 -15.72
CA ASN A 167 -39.76 16.28 -16.23
C ASN A 167 -39.90 17.43 -15.22
N SER A 168 -38.82 18.19 -15.04
CA SER A 168 -38.86 19.45 -14.32
C SER A 168 -39.82 20.43 -15.01
N PRO A 169 -40.59 21.26 -14.30
CA PRO A 169 -41.40 22.32 -14.91
C PRO A 169 -40.57 23.31 -15.74
N TYR A 170 -39.26 23.39 -15.47
CA TYR A 170 -38.31 24.27 -16.15
C TYR A 170 -37.62 23.60 -17.35
N ARG A 171 -37.93 22.33 -17.65
CA ARG A 171 -37.24 21.54 -18.69
C ARG A 171 -37.39 22.14 -20.09
N ASP A 172 -38.51 22.79 -20.36
CA ASP A 172 -38.85 23.34 -21.68
C ASP A 172 -38.57 24.84 -21.81
N ARG A 173 -37.76 25.42 -20.90
CA ARG A 173 -37.21 26.77 -21.06
C ARG A 173 -36.55 26.95 -22.43
N SER A 174 -36.75 28.13 -23.01
CA SER A 174 -36.15 28.46 -24.31
C SER A 174 -34.62 28.53 -24.22
N VAL A 175 -33.94 28.33 -25.34
CA VAL A 175 -32.46 28.48 -25.41
C VAL A 175 -32.03 29.85 -24.91
N LYS A 176 -32.76 30.92 -25.29
CA LYS A 176 -32.46 32.29 -24.87
C LYS A 176 -32.55 32.47 -23.35
N GLU A 177 -33.60 31.94 -22.74
CA GLU A 177 -33.80 32.02 -21.28
C GLU A 177 -32.72 31.22 -20.52
N ASN A 178 -32.38 30.02 -20.99
CA ASN A 178 -31.33 29.21 -20.37
C ASN A 178 -29.95 29.87 -20.46
N LEU A 179 -29.61 30.52 -21.58
CA LEU A 179 -28.36 31.24 -21.73
C LEU A 179 -28.27 32.45 -20.78
N ASP A 180 -29.33 33.26 -20.71
CA ASP A 180 -29.42 34.40 -19.78
C ASP A 180 -29.24 33.95 -18.33
N LEU A 181 -30.02 32.94 -17.91
CA LEU A 181 -29.96 32.43 -16.54
C LEU A 181 -28.58 31.84 -16.21
N PHE A 182 -27.97 31.06 -17.11
CA PHE A 182 -26.67 30.45 -16.86
C PHE A 182 -25.54 31.48 -16.79
N GLU A 183 -25.60 32.55 -17.60
CA GLU A 183 -24.68 33.67 -17.50
C GLU A 183 -24.81 34.41 -16.16
N ARG A 184 -26.04 34.66 -15.70
CA ARG A 184 -26.31 35.27 -14.40
C ARG A 184 -25.93 34.38 -13.21
N MET A 185 -26.06 33.05 -13.36
CA MET A 185 -25.50 32.10 -12.40
C MET A 185 -23.98 32.26 -12.28
N ARG A 186 -23.26 32.36 -13.41
CA ARG A 186 -21.80 32.60 -13.41
C ARG A 186 -21.42 33.96 -12.84
N ALA A 187 -22.28 34.98 -13.02
CA ALA A 187 -22.08 36.32 -12.50
C ALA A 187 -22.35 36.45 -10.98
N GLY A 188 -22.79 35.38 -10.31
CA GLY A 188 -23.03 35.38 -8.87
C GLY A 188 -24.34 36.05 -8.45
N GLU A 189 -25.33 36.17 -9.34
CA GLU A 189 -26.60 36.83 -9.02
C GLU A 189 -27.49 36.02 -8.05
N PHE A 190 -27.27 34.70 -7.99
CA PHE A 190 -28.15 33.75 -7.30
C PHE A 190 -27.44 33.08 -6.13
N ALA A 191 -28.19 32.72 -5.09
CA ALA A 191 -27.64 32.06 -3.92
C ALA A 191 -27.25 30.60 -4.17
N ASP A 192 -26.43 30.03 -3.29
CA ASP A 192 -26.02 28.63 -3.32
C ASP A 192 -27.22 27.68 -3.40
N GLY A 193 -27.14 26.72 -4.31
CA GLY A 193 -28.20 25.72 -4.51
C GLY A 193 -29.53 26.26 -5.06
N GLN A 194 -29.66 27.57 -5.31
CA GLN A 194 -30.90 28.17 -5.82
C GLN A 194 -31.24 27.67 -7.23
N ARG A 195 -30.21 27.44 -8.05
CA ARG A 195 -30.35 26.94 -9.43
C ARG A 195 -29.23 25.99 -9.79
N THR A 196 -29.52 25.10 -10.74
CA THR A 196 -28.54 24.20 -11.33
C THR A 196 -28.68 24.19 -12.85
N LEU A 197 -27.57 23.99 -13.56
CA LEU A 197 -27.63 23.61 -14.98
C LEU A 197 -27.73 22.08 -15.04
N ARG A 198 -28.66 21.56 -15.83
CA ARG A 198 -28.89 20.12 -16.00
C ARG A 198 -28.80 19.73 -17.46
N ALA A 199 -28.25 18.54 -17.73
CA ALA A 199 -28.36 17.93 -19.05
C ALA A 199 -29.82 17.56 -19.32
N LYS A 200 -30.25 17.61 -20.57
CA LYS A 200 -31.60 17.22 -21.02
C LYS A 200 -31.49 15.90 -21.76
N ILE A 201 -31.72 14.80 -21.05
CA ILE A 201 -31.54 13.44 -21.55
C ILE A 201 -32.89 12.71 -21.50
N ASP A 202 -33.09 11.81 -20.54
CA ASP A 202 -34.28 10.99 -20.43
C ASP A 202 -34.66 10.72 -18.97
N MET A 203 -35.72 11.39 -18.50
CA MET A 203 -36.24 11.23 -17.14
C MET A 203 -36.84 9.84 -16.88
N ALA A 204 -37.21 9.09 -17.92
CA ALA A 204 -37.74 7.74 -17.80
C ALA A 204 -36.65 6.65 -17.85
N SER A 205 -35.39 7.01 -18.07
CA SER A 205 -34.29 6.05 -18.22
C SER A 205 -34.20 5.10 -17.03
N PRO A 206 -33.95 3.80 -17.24
CA PRO A 206 -33.64 2.87 -16.14
C PRO A 206 -32.31 3.21 -15.45
N ASN A 207 -31.41 3.94 -16.14
CA ASN A 207 -30.18 4.44 -15.54
C ASN A 207 -30.43 5.83 -14.92
N LEU A 208 -30.34 5.91 -13.59
CA LEU A 208 -30.53 7.16 -12.84
C LEU A 208 -29.58 8.29 -13.25
N ASN A 209 -28.40 7.96 -13.79
CA ASN A 209 -27.42 8.95 -14.24
C ASN A 209 -27.85 9.63 -15.54
N LEU A 210 -28.75 9.03 -16.32
CA LEU A 210 -29.33 9.64 -17.52
C LEU A 210 -30.61 10.43 -17.24
N ARG A 211 -31.06 10.51 -15.98
CA ARG A 211 -32.24 11.29 -15.58
C ARG A 211 -31.89 12.75 -15.32
N ASP A 212 -31.65 13.48 -16.41
CA ASP A 212 -31.27 14.90 -16.45
C ASP A 212 -30.24 15.26 -15.34
N PRO A 213 -29.02 14.68 -15.37
CA PRO A 213 -28.03 14.91 -14.33
C PRO A 213 -27.64 16.40 -14.22
N VAL A 214 -27.28 16.82 -13.01
CA VAL A 214 -26.74 18.16 -12.77
C VAL A 214 -25.36 18.27 -13.40
N MET A 215 -25.14 19.32 -14.18
CA MET A 215 -23.87 19.67 -14.82
C MET A 215 -23.11 20.73 -14.01
N TYR A 216 -23.81 21.76 -13.53
CA TYR A 216 -23.25 22.83 -12.70
C TYR A 216 -24.14 23.14 -11.51
N ARG A 217 -23.50 23.49 -10.40
CA ARG A 217 -24.14 24.05 -9.20
C ARG A 217 -23.53 25.40 -8.85
N ILE A 218 -24.34 26.26 -8.23
CA ILE A 218 -23.85 27.49 -7.60
C ILE A 218 -23.26 27.14 -6.24
N LEU A 219 -22.05 27.63 -5.98
CA LEU A 219 -21.37 27.56 -4.70
C LEU A 219 -20.41 28.76 -4.58
N HIS A 220 -20.66 29.66 -3.64
CA HIS A 220 -19.77 30.78 -3.35
C HIS A 220 -18.67 30.34 -2.37
N ALA A 221 -17.60 29.78 -2.92
CA ALA A 221 -16.42 29.37 -2.15
C ALA A 221 -15.15 29.64 -2.95
N THR A 222 -14.09 30.07 -2.27
CA THR A 222 -12.78 30.32 -2.91
C THR A 222 -12.16 29.00 -3.34
N HIS A 223 -11.76 28.89 -4.61
CA HIS A 223 -11.06 27.73 -5.13
C HIS A 223 -9.54 27.86 -4.93
N HIS A 224 -8.86 26.80 -4.50
CA HIS A 224 -7.43 26.85 -4.15
C HIS A 224 -6.54 27.35 -5.32
N ARG A 225 -6.87 27.00 -6.57
CA ARG A 225 -6.20 27.51 -7.79
C ARG A 225 -6.83 28.72 -8.49
N THR A 226 -8.16 28.74 -8.67
CA THR A 226 -8.84 29.76 -9.48
C THR A 226 -9.38 30.93 -8.65
N GLY A 227 -9.17 30.93 -7.33
CA GLY A 227 -9.65 31.96 -6.43
C GLY A 227 -11.17 32.13 -6.52
N ASP A 228 -11.62 33.38 -6.55
CA ASP A 228 -13.04 33.75 -6.64
C ASP A 228 -13.49 34.03 -8.09
N GLN A 229 -12.75 33.55 -9.10
CA GLN A 229 -13.10 33.75 -10.51
C GLN A 229 -14.40 33.02 -10.92
N TRP A 230 -14.78 32.00 -10.16
CA TRP A 230 -15.94 31.17 -10.41
C TRP A 230 -16.81 31.08 -9.15
N CYS A 231 -18.12 31.16 -9.32
CA CYS A 231 -19.11 30.84 -8.29
C CYS A 231 -20.06 29.71 -8.72
N ILE A 232 -19.80 29.15 -9.91
CA ILE A 232 -20.44 27.93 -10.41
C ILE A 232 -19.35 26.89 -10.67
N TYR A 233 -19.58 25.68 -10.19
CA TYR A 233 -18.62 24.59 -10.32
C TYR A 233 -19.24 23.41 -11.05
N PRO A 234 -18.51 22.81 -12.01
CA PRO A 234 -18.99 21.66 -12.73
C PRO A 234 -19.04 20.43 -11.82
N MET A 235 -19.96 19.51 -12.10
CA MET A 235 -20.05 18.24 -11.40
C MET A 235 -19.04 17.24 -11.98
N TYR A 236 -18.68 16.22 -11.19
CA TYR A 236 -17.78 15.13 -11.60
C TYR A 236 -18.13 14.56 -12.97
N ASP A 237 -19.39 14.16 -13.18
CA ASP A 237 -19.83 13.53 -14.44
C ASP A 237 -19.69 14.42 -15.69
N PHE A 238 -19.77 15.74 -15.52
CA PHE A 238 -19.58 16.70 -16.63
C PHE A 238 -18.11 17.12 -16.82
N THR A 239 -17.25 16.80 -15.85
CA THR A 239 -15.83 17.16 -15.90
C THR A 239 -14.97 15.99 -16.35
N HIS A 240 -15.31 14.77 -15.92
CA HIS A 240 -14.45 13.61 -16.04
C HIS A 240 -14.11 13.24 -17.51
N GLY A 241 -15.14 12.99 -18.33
CA GLY A 241 -14.93 12.62 -19.73
C GLY A 241 -14.50 13.78 -20.62
N GLN A 242 -14.90 14.99 -20.25
CA GLN A 242 -14.48 16.22 -20.91
C GLN A 242 -12.98 16.47 -20.71
N SER A 243 -12.47 16.27 -19.49
CA SER A 243 -11.04 16.36 -19.19
C SER A 243 -10.25 15.28 -19.93
N ASP A 244 -10.73 14.02 -19.89
CA ASP A 244 -10.11 12.92 -20.64
C ASP A 244 -10.09 13.21 -22.16
N SER A 245 -11.11 13.90 -22.67
CA SER A 245 -11.20 14.33 -24.07
C SER A 245 -10.13 15.38 -24.41
N ILE A 246 -9.98 16.42 -23.57
CA ILE A 246 -8.99 17.50 -23.71
C ILE A 246 -7.57 16.91 -23.73
N GLU A 247 -7.28 16.00 -22.80
CA GLU A 247 -5.97 15.36 -22.63
C GLU A 247 -5.69 14.23 -23.62
N ARG A 248 -6.64 13.89 -24.49
CA ARG A 248 -6.51 12.81 -25.48
C ARG A 248 -6.21 11.44 -24.86
N ILE A 249 -6.81 11.17 -23.70
CA ILE A 249 -6.76 9.86 -23.02
C ILE A 249 -7.35 8.79 -23.93
N THR A 250 -6.67 7.66 -24.10
CA THR A 250 -7.21 6.55 -24.91
C THR A 250 -8.00 5.57 -24.05
N HIS A 251 -7.47 5.24 -22.87
CA HIS A 251 -8.06 4.29 -21.93
C HIS A 251 -8.31 4.98 -20.59
N SER A 252 -9.55 5.39 -20.35
CA SER A 252 -9.99 6.02 -19.11
C SER A 252 -10.35 4.94 -18.09
N ILE A 253 -9.39 4.61 -17.21
CA ILE A 253 -9.53 3.49 -16.29
C ILE A 253 -10.07 3.99 -14.93
N CYS A 254 -11.19 3.43 -14.49
CA CYS A 254 -11.84 3.77 -13.21
C CYS A 254 -12.37 2.52 -12.50
N THR A 255 -12.99 2.68 -11.33
CA THR A 255 -13.50 1.54 -10.56
C THR A 255 -14.95 1.21 -10.91
N LEU A 256 -15.41 -0.01 -10.60
CA LEU A 256 -16.77 -0.50 -10.90
C LEU A 256 -17.90 0.40 -10.36
N GLU A 257 -17.66 1.20 -9.33
CA GLU A 257 -18.62 2.18 -8.82
C GLU A 257 -19.07 3.17 -9.92
N PHE A 258 -18.26 3.39 -10.95
CA PHE A 258 -18.54 4.29 -12.07
C PHE A 258 -19.05 3.59 -13.34
N GLU A 259 -19.32 2.28 -13.29
CA GLU A 259 -19.84 1.55 -14.47
C GLU A 259 -21.19 2.12 -14.95
N ASN A 260 -22.10 2.41 -14.01
CA ASN A 260 -23.38 3.04 -14.34
C ASN A 260 -23.24 4.51 -14.79
N HIS A 261 -22.06 5.11 -14.65
CA HIS A 261 -21.76 6.47 -15.14
C HIS A 261 -21.26 6.46 -16.58
N ARG A 262 -20.73 5.34 -17.10
CA ARG A 262 -20.25 5.22 -18.49
C ARG A 262 -21.27 5.68 -19.54
N PRO A 263 -22.57 5.33 -19.47
CA PRO A 263 -23.54 5.83 -20.46
C PRO A 263 -23.66 7.35 -20.47
N LEU A 264 -23.48 8.02 -19.33
CA LEU A 264 -23.49 9.48 -19.24
C LEU A 264 -22.18 10.09 -19.76
N TYR A 265 -21.05 9.46 -19.43
CA TYR A 265 -19.73 9.79 -20.00
C TYR A 265 -19.79 9.79 -21.54
N ASP A 266 -20.29 8.70 -22.12
CA ASP A 266 -20.43 8.52 -23.56
C ASP A 266 -21.42 9.54 -24.14
N TRP A 267 -22.54 9.79 -23.45
CA TRP A 267 -23.53 10.77 -23.88
C TRP A 267 -22.92 12.16 -24.05
N TYR A 268 -22.16 12.66 -23.07
CA TYR A 268 -21.54 13.98 -23.17
C TYR A 268 -20.53 14.05 -24.32
N CYS A 269 -19.67 13.04 -24.49
CA CYS A 269 -18.68 13.01 -25.57
C CYS A 269 -19.37 13.06 -26.95
N ASN A 270 -20.44 12.28 -27.13
CA ASN A 270 -21.20 12.23 -28.37
C ASN A 270 -21.99 13.52 -28.64
N ALA A 271 -22.68 14.06 -27.62
CA ALA A 271 -23.47 15.28 -27.75
C ALA A 271 -22.61 16.50 -28.10
N LEU A 272 -21.41 16.59 -27.52
CA LEU A 272 -20.47 17.66 -27.78
C LEU A 272 -19.68 17.48 -29.09
N GLY A 273 -19.65 16.27 -29.66
CA GLY A 273 -18.85 15.94 -30.84
C GLY A 273 -17.34 16.04 -30.59
N ILE A 274 -16.90 15.72 -29.37
CA ILE A 274 -15.50 15.84 -28.94
C ILE A 274 -14.76 14.50 -29.06
N TYR A 275 -13.46 14.50 -28.79
CA TYR A 275 -12.71 13.25 -28.74
C TYR A 275 -13.32 12.32 -27.69
N HIS A 276 -13.44 11.03 -28.02
CA HIS A 276 -14.19 10.07 -27.21
C HIS A 276 -13.25 8.98 -26.66
N PRO A 277 -12.64 9.19 -25.49
CA PRO A 277 -11.88 8.15 -24.79
C PRO A 277 -12.78 6.95 -24.46
N GLN A 278 -12.19 5.79 -24.25
CA GLN A 278 -12.92 4.61 -23.79
C GLN A 278 -12.82 4.48 -22.27
N GLN A 279 -13.96 4.55 -21.57
CA GLN A 279 -14.02 4.22 -20.14
C GLN A 279 -13.96 2.70 -19.92
N ILE A 280 -13.13 2.26 -18.99
CA ILE A 280 -12.92 0.85 -18.64
C ILE A 280 -12.88 0.69 -17.13
N GLU A 281 -13.78 -0.11 -16.58
CA GLU A 281 -13.93 -0.26 -15.13
C GLU A 281 -13.31 -1.56 -14.61
N PHE A 282 -12.67 -1.47 -13.44
CA PHE A 282 -12.13 -2.61 -12.69
C PHE A 282 -12.60 -2.61 -11.23
N ALA A 283 -12.58 -3.78 -10.59
CA ALA A 283 -12.94 -3.92 -9.19
C ALA A 283 -11.91 -3.24 -8.28
N ARG A 284 -12.40 -2.38 -7.38
CA ARG A 284 -11.56 -1.74 -6.37
C ARG A 284 -10.89 -2.77 -5.46
N LEU A 285 -9.79 -2.38 -4.82
CA LEU A 285 -9.18 -3.20 -3.78
C LEU A 285 -9.95 -3.06 -2.47
N ASN A 286 -10.31 -4.19 -1.86
CA ASN A 286 -10.65 -4.28 -0.44
C ASN A 286 -9.64 -5.22 0.22
N LEU A 287 -9.24 -4.92 1.45
CA LEU A 287 -8.31 -5.72 2.25
C LEU A 287 -8.98 -6.14 3.55
N THR A 288 -8.69 -7.35 4.02
CA THR A 288 -9.11 -7.80 5.34
C THR A 288 -8.40 -7.02 6.44
N TYR A 289 -8.98 -6.99 7.65
CA TYR A 289 -8.40 -6.37 8.86
C TYR A 289 -8.14 -4.86 8.78
N THR A 290 -8.77 -4.17 7.82
CA THR A 290 -8.60 -2.72 7.63
C THR A 290 -9.82 -2.10 6.95
N VAL A 291 -9.91 -0.77 6.95
CA VAL A 291 -10.99 0.00 6.31
C VAL A 291 -10.43 0.89 5.20
N MET A 292 -11.04 0.89 4.02
CA MET A 292 -10.62 1.73 2.89
C MET A 292 -11.43 3.04 2.76
N SER A 293 -12.50 3.20 3.56
CA SER A 293 -13.35 4.38 3.49
C SER A 293 -12.64 5.62 4.06
N LYS A 294 -12.45 6.66 3.24
CA LYS A 294 -11.92 7.96 3.69
C LYS A 294 -12.64 8.50 4.93
N ARG A 295 -13.97 8.34 5.01
CA ARG A 295 -14.76 8.77 6.18
C ARG A 295 -14.33 8.05 7.45
N LYS A 296 -14.17 6.72 7.40
CA LYS A 296 -13.74 5.92 8.56
C LYS A 296 -12.28 6.21 8.94
N LEU A 297 -11.40 6.37 7.95
CA LEU A 297 -10.01 6.75 8.19
C LEU A 297 -9.91 8.12 8.88
N LEU A 298 -10.71 9.10 8.43
CA LEU A 298 -10.79 10.41 9.09
C LEU A 298 -11.32 10.29 10.53
N THR A 299 -12.31 9.45 10.77
CA THR A 299 -12.82 9.18 12.13
C THR A 299 -11.71 8.63 13.04
N LEU A 300 -10.92 7.64 12.58
CA LEU A 300 -9.79 7.09 13.35
C LEU A 300 -8.80 8.17 13.79
N VAL A 301 -8.48 9.10 12.88
CA VAL A 301 -7.56 10.22 13.16
C VAL A 301 -8.20 11.23 14.13
N LYS A 302 -9.43 11.68 13.85
CA LYS A 302 -10.12 12.68 14.69
C LYS A 302 -10.36 12.21 16.11
N GLU A 303 -10.62 10.92 16.30
CA GLU A 303 -10.85 10.32 17.61
C GLU A 303 -9.56 9.89 18.32
N GLY A 304 -8.37 10.11 17.73
CA GLY A 304 -7.10 9.73 18.33
C GLY A 304 -6.91 8.21 18.49
N ARG A 305 -7.59 7.39 17.68
CA ARG A 305 -7.41 5.93 17.66
C ARG A 305 -6.08 5.53 17.00
N VAL A 306 -5.56 6.42 16.17
CA VAL A 306 -4.24 6.37 15.52
C VAL A 306 -3.53 7.71 15.73
N SER A 307 -2.20 7.74 15.62
CA SER A 307 -1.40 8.96 15.84
C SER A 307 -1.58 10.02 14.76
N GLY A 308 -2.07 9.63 13.57
CA GLY A 308 -2.22 10.50 12.42
C GLY A 308 -2.49 9.70 11.14
N TRP A 309 -2.48 10.38 10.00
CA TRP A 309 -2.65 9.75 8.69
C TRP A 309 -1.44 8.90 8.27
N ASP A 310 -0.27 9.14 8.87
CA ASP A 310 0.97 8.39 8.66
C ASP A 310 1.21 7.31 9.73
N ASP A 311 0.25 7.07 10.65
CA ASP A 311 0.37 6.00 11.65
C ASP A 311 0.66 4.65 10.94
N PRO A 312 1.67 3.88 11.38
CA PRO A 312 2.04 2.61 10.73
C PRO A 312 0.94 1.53 10.66
N ARG A 313 -0.19 1.70 11.36
CA ARG A 313 -1.38 0.84 11.30
C ARG A 313 -2.37 1.29 10.24
N MET A 314 -2.24 2.51 9.73
CA MET A 314 -3.12 3.06 8.72
C MET A 314 -2.81 2.46 7.34
N PRO A 315 -3.83 2.17 6.52
CA PRO A 315 -3.65 1.66 5.17
C PRO A 315 -3.27 2.77 4.16
N THR A 316 -2.92 3.96 4.64
CA THR A 316 -2.43 5.06 3.80
C THR A 316 -1.08 4.70 3.19
N ILE A 317 -0.74 5.28 2.02
CA ILE A 317 0.60 5.06 1.43
C ILE A 317 1.68 5.57 2.39
N ARG A 318 1.48 6.75 2.98
CA ARG A 318 2.36 7.31 4.01
C ARG A 318 2.49 6.42 5.25
N GLY A 319 1.37 5.87 5.76
CA GLY A 319 1.38 4.94 6.90
C GLY A 319 2.16 3.66 6.58
N LEU A 320 1.93 3.08 5.40
CA LEU A 320 2.69 1.91 4.94
C LEU A 320 4.18 2.22 4.72
N ARG A 321 4.52 3.40 4.20
CA ARG A 321 5.91 3.86 4.08
C ARG A 321 6.58 3.97 5.45
N ARG A 322 5.94 4.64 6.42
CA ARG A 322 6.45 4.77 7.80
C ARG A 322 6.53 3.42 8.54
N ARG A 323 5.61 2.50 8.22
CA ARG A 323 5.63 1.10 8.65
C ARG A 323 6.84 0.33 8.13
N GLY A 324 7.46 0.79 7.05
CA GLY A 324 8.61 0.15 6.41
C GLY A 324 8.24 -0.78 5.26
N TYR A 325 7.05 -0.61 4.65
CA TYR A 325 6.79 -1.18 3.35
C TYR A 325 7.70 -0.54 2.31
N THR A 326 8.17 -1.34 1.35
CA THR A 326 8.93 -0.84 0.20
C THR A 326 7.99 -0.60 -0.98
N PRO A 327 8.33 0.32 -1.90
CA PRO A 327 7.53 0.53 -3.09
C PRO A 327 7.55 -0.71 -4.00
N GLU A 328 8.65 -1.48 -4.03
CA GLU A 328 8.72 -2.77 -4.76
C GLU A 328 7.71 -3.79 -4.23
N ALA A 329 7.57 -3.91 -2.90
CA ALA A 329 6.61 -4.82 -2.29
C ALA A 329 5.17 -4.45 -2.66
N ILE A 330 4.82 -3.15 -2.64
CA ILE A 330 3.48 -2.69 -3.01
C ILE A 330 3.21 -2.92 -4.50
N ARG A 331 4.16 -2.60 -5.39
CA ARG A 331 4.02 -2.89 -6.82
C ARG A 331 3.84 -4.40 -7.08
N SER A 332 4.66 -5.24 -6.43
CA SER A 332 4.55 -6.71 -6.54
C SER A 332 3.21 -7.22 -6.02
N PHE A 333 2.70 -6.65 -4.91
CA PHE A 333 1.37 -6.96 -4.40
C PHE A 333 0.29 -6.62 -5.42
N CYS A 334 0.32 -5.41 -6.01
CA CYS A 334 -0.63 -4.97 -7.02
C CYS A 334 -0.61 -5.86 -8.29
N ASP A 335 0.57 -6.30 -8.72
CA ASP A 335 0.70 -7.25 -9.84
C ASP A 335 0.07 -8.61 -9.52
N ARG A 336 0.28 -9.15 -8.31
CA ARG A 336 -0.21 -10.48 -7.89
C ARG A 336 -1.73 -10.57 -7.77
N ILE A 337 -2.36 -9.53 -7.21
CA ILE A 337 -3.82 -9.53 -7.01
C ILE A 337 -4.59 -9.40 -8.33
N GLY A 338 -3.90 -8.97 -9.40
CA GLY A 338 -4.47 -8.82 -10.73
C GLY A 338 -5.61 -7.79 -10.82
N VAL A 339 -6.27 -7.81 -11.98
CA VAL A 339 -7.32 -6.86 -12.36
C VAL A 339 -8.53 -7.65 -12.85
N ALA A 340 -9.68 -7.44 -12.21
CA ALA A 340 -10.92 -8.18 -12.47
C ALA A 340 -12.13 -7.23 -12.49
N LYS A 341 -13.27 -7.72 -12.98
CA LYS A 341 -14.58 -7.02 -12.99
C LYS A 341 -15.55 -7.50 -11.91
N PHE A 342 -15.07 -8.21 -10.90
CA PHE A 342 -15.87 -8.64 -9.75
C PHE A 342 -15.20 -8.19 -8.46
N ASN A 343 -16.00 -7.68 -7.52
CA ASN A 343 -15.49 -7.25 -6.22
C ASN A 343 -15.04 -8.47 -5.42
N SER A 344 -13.87 -8.34 -4.80
CA SER A 344 -13.32 -9.32 -3.87
C SER A 344 -12.57 -8.61 -2.75
N THR A 345 -12.39 -9.32 -1.64
CA THR A 345 -11.56 -8.88 -0.52
C THR A 345 -10.30 -9.72 -0.51
N ILE A 346 -9.15 -9.06 -0.53
CA ILE A 346 -7.83 -9.69 -0.50
C ILE A 346 -7.40 -9.84 0.95
N ASP A 347 -6.82 -11.00 1.29
CA ASP A 347 -6.24 -11.21 2.61
C ASP A 347 -4.99 -10.32 2.81
N MET A 348 -4.92 -9.60 3.93
CA MET A 348 -3.75 -8.82 4.37
C MET A 348 -2.45 -9.62 4.30
N ALA A 349 -2.50 -10.94 4.54
CA ALA A 349 -1.34 -11.82 4.43
C ALA A 349 -0.67 -11.78 3.05
N VAL A 350 -1.41 -11.51 1.96
CA VAL A 350 -0.84 -11.37 0.61
C VAL A 350 0.06 -10.15 0.52
N LEU A 351 -0.37 -9.02 1.09
CA LEU A 351 0.40 -7.78 1.16
C LEU A 351 1.64 -7.95 2.05
N GLU A 352 1.46 -8.54 3.23
CA GLU A 352 2.57 -8.84 4.14
C GLU A 352 3.59 -9.80 3.51
N ASN A 353 3.13 -10.82 2.76
CA ASN A 353 4.03 -11.75 2.08
C ASN A 353 4.85 -11.08 0.98
N ALA A 354 4.25 -10.14 0.22
CA ALA A 354 5.00 -9.35 -0.75
C ALA A 354 6.14 -8.57 -0.08
N LEU A 355 5.89 -7.99 1.11
CA LEU A 355 6.94 -7.32 1.88
C LEU A 355 8.00 -8.29 2.42
N ARG A 356 7.58 -9.44 2.97
CA ARG A 356 8.52 -10.46 3.49
C ARG A 356 9.47 -10.94 2.40
N GLU A 357 8.95 -11.21 1.20
CA GLU A 357 9.76 -11.68 0.07
C GLU A 357 10.74 -10.61 -0.42
N ASP A 358 10.30 -9.35 -0.43
CA ASP A 358 11.13 -8.23 -0.82
C ASP A 358 12.27 -7.98 0.18
N LEU A 359 11.94 -7.85 1.46
CA LEU A 359 12.91 -7.60 2.52
C LEU A 359 13.83 -8.80 2.77
N ASN A 360 13.40 -10.03 2.51
CA ASN A 360 14.29 -11.20 2.61
C ASN A 360 15.52 -11.06 1.72
N ARG A 361 15.38 -10.46 0.54
CA ARG A 361 16.49 -10.32 -0.42
C ARG A 361 17.42 -9.16 -0.10
N ARG A 362 16.90 -8.07 0.49
CA ARG A 362 17.64 -6.80 0.63
C ARG A 362 18.05 -6.43 2.05
N ALA A 363 17.27 -6.82 3.07
CA ALA A 363 17.46 -6.30 4.43
C ALA A 363 18.64 -7.01 5.12
N PRO A 364 19.67 -6.29 5.61
CA PRO A 364 20.69 -6.90 6.46
C PRO A 364 20.07 -7.52 7.71
N ARG A 365 20.66 -8.62 8.16
CA ARG A 365 20.30 -9.35 9.38
C ARG A 365 21.04 -8.74 10.55
N ALA A 366 20.33 -8.56 11.65
CA ALA A 366 20.86 -8.04 12.89
C ALA A 366 20.31 -8.85 14.08
N LEU A 367 21.04 -8.85 15.19
CA LEU A 367 20.59 -9.43 16.45
C LEU A 367 19.96 -8.33 17.30
N ALA A 368 18.75 -8.59 17.77
CA ALA A 368 18.01 -7.75 18.69
C ALA A 368 17.24 -8.64 19.64
N VAL A 369 17.28 -8.32 20.93
CA VAL A 369 16.55 -9.00 21.99
C VAL A 369 15.48 -8.03 22.51
N LEU A 370 14.23 -8.35 22.25
CA LEU A 370 13.11 -7.46 22.53
C LEU A 370 12.68 -7.51 24.00
N ARG A 371 12.67 -8.72 24.57
CA ARG A 371 12.37 -8.97 25.99
C ARG A 371 13.58 -9.64 26.64
N PRO A 372 14.56 -8.86 27.12
CA PRO A 372 15.86 -9.39 27.53
C PRO A 372 15.82 -10.21 28.81
N LEU A 373 16.23 -11.47 28.70
CA LEU A 373 16.56 -12.36 29.81
C LEU A 373 18.07 -12.48 29.94
N LYS A 374 18.62 -12.14 31.11
CA LYS A 374 20.07 -12.19 31.37
C LYS A 374 20.56 -13.64 31.42
N VAL A 375 21.71 -13.90 30.80
CA VAL A 375 22.43 -15.18 30.89
C VAL A 375 23.87 -14.90 31.28
N VAL A 376 24.37 -15.62 32.28
CA VAL A 376 25.77 -15.57 32.71
C VAL A 376 26.43 -16.91 32.40
N LEU A 377 27.50 -16.87 31.61
CA LEU A 377 28.29 -18.03 31.22
C LEU A 377 29.36 -18.31 32.29
N GLU A 378 29.06 -19.21 33.24
CA GLU A 378 29.86 -19.42 34.46
C GLU A 378 31.32 -19.78 34.18
N ASN A 379 31.58 -20.53 33.10
CA ASN A 379 32.92 -20.96 32.70
C ASN A 379 33.58 -20.06 31.63
N TYR A 380 32.99 -18.91 31.27
CA TYR A 380 33.61 -17.92 30.38
C TYR A 380 34.37 -16.85 31.21
N PRO A 381 35.62 -16.48 30.86
CA PRO A 381 36.40 -15.51 31.64
C PRO A 381 35.72 -14.13 31.74
N GLU A 382 35.78 -13.48 32.90
CA GLU A 382 35.03 -12.24 33.18
C GLU A 382 35.42 -11.07 32.28
N ASP A 383 36.71 -10.87 32.03
CA ASP A 383 37.23 -9.74 31.25
C ASP A 383 37.45 -10.06 29.76
N GLN A 384 37.06 -11.25 29.30
CA GLN A 384 37.25 -11.65 27.90
C GLN A 384 36.09 -11.13 27.03
N VAL A 385 36.45 -10.52 25.91
CA VAL A 385 35.54 -10.18 24.82
C VAL A 385 36.10 -10.74 23.52
N GLU A 386 35.27 -11.45 22.77
CA GLU A 386 35.64 -11.98 21.45
C GLU A 386 34.71 -11.44 20.38
N GLU A 387 35.27 -11.12 19.22
CA GLU A 387 34.48 -10.73 18.05
C GLU A 387 34.03 -11.97 17.26
N MET A 388 32.72 -12.17 17.18
CA MET A 388 32.09 -13.23 16.39
C MET A 388 31.69 -12.69 15.02
N GLU A 389 32.16 -13.34 13.97
CA GLU A 389 31.82 -12.96 12.60
C GLU A 389 30.45 -13.52 12.20
N ALA A 390 29.54 -12.65 11.73
CA ALA A 390 28.22 -13.02 11.24
C ALA A 390 27.94 -12.44 9.85
N VAL A 391 27.32 -13.23 8.98
CA VAL A 391 26.91 -12.80 7.63
C VAL A 391 25.82 -11.72 7.72
N ASN A 392 25.96 -10.65 6.94
CA ASN A 392 24.97 -9.56 6.89
C ASN A 392 23.70 -9.98 6.16
N ASN A 393 23.80 -10.65 5.01
CA ASN A 393 22.62 -11.08 4.26
C ASN A 393 22.89 -12.44 3.60
N PRO A 394 22.23 -13.53 4.04
CA PRO A 394 22.40 -14.84 3.43
C PRO A 394 21.98 -14.91 1.95
N GLU A 395 21.06 -14.03 1.53
CA GLU A 395 20.56 -13.96 0.14
C GLU A 395 21.45 -13.09 -0.76
N ASP A 396 22.43 -12.38 -0.20
CA ASP A 396 23.35 -11.51 -0.91
C ASP A 396 24.80 -11.73 -0.44
N PRO A 397 25.58 -12.56 -1.14
CA PRO A 397 26.98 -12.81 -0.80
C PRO A 397 27.86 -11.55 -0.81
N SER A 398 27.45 -10.48 -1.50
CA SER A 398 28.20 -9.22 -1.56
C SER A 398 27.98 -8.33 -0.33
N ALA A 399 26.98 -8.62 0.50
CA ALA A 399 26.66 -7.85 1.72
C ALA A 399 27.73 -7.97 2.82
N GLY A 400 28.71 -8.86 2.67
CA GLY A 400 29.82 -9.04 3.61
C GLY A 400 29.41 -9.58 4.97
N THR A 401 30.29 -9.40 5.95
CA THR A 401 30.13 -9.84 7.33
C THR A 401 30.14 -8.66 8.30
N ARG A 402 29.76 -8.92 9.55
CA ARG A 402 29.87 -8.00 10.68
C ARG A 402 30.47 -8.70 11.88
N GLN A 403 31.08 -7.93 12.76
CA GLN A 403 31.58 -8.42 14.05
C GLN A 403 30.53 -8.21 15.14
N LEU A 404 30.41 -9.20 16.02
CA LEU A 404 29.49 -9.22 17.15
C LEU A 404 30.28 -9.49 18.42
N PRO A 405 30.29 -8.57 19.40
CA PRO A 405 31.00 -8.80 20.65
C PRO A 405 30.31 -9.91 21.43
N PHE A 406 31.08 -10.92 21.85
CA PHE A 406 30.67 -12.01 22.73
C PHE A 406 31.40 -11.86 24.07
N SER A 407 30.66 -12.01 25.17
CA SER A 407 31.17 -11.81 26.53
C SER A 407 30.53 -12.80 27.49
N ARG A 408 31.04 -12.86 28.73
CA ARG A 408 30.48 -13.69 29.81
C ARG A 408 28.98 -13.46 30.04
N GLU A 409 28.54 -12.21 29.98
CA GLU A 409 27.14 -11.84 30.15
C GLU A 409 26.48 -11.53 28.80
N ILE A 410 25.35 -12.17 28.52
CA ILE A 410 24.56 -11.97 27.31
C ILE A 410 23.07 -11.82 27.65
N TYR A 411 22.29 -11.29 26.71
CA TYR A 411 20.83 -11.34 26.74
C TYR A 411 20.31 -12.28 25.65
N ILE A 412 19.25 -13.00 25.97
CA ILE A 412 18.41 -13.78 25.03
C ILE A 412 16.94 -13.36 25.21
N GLU A 413 16.03 -13.80 24.34
CA GLU A 413 14.60 -13.54 24.56
C GLU A 413 14.07 -14.29 25.78
N GLN A 414 13.18 -13.64 26.54
CA GLN A 414 12.44 -14.27 27.63
C GLN A 414 11.73 -15.56 27.18
N ASP A 415 11.15 -15.56 25.97
CA ASP A 415 10.43 -16.70 25.41
C ASP A 415 11.34 -17.82 24.87
N ASP A 416 12.66 -17.63 24.87
CA ASP A 416 13.62 -18.67 24.50
C ASP A 416 14.01 -19.59 25.67
N PHE A 417 13.42 -19.38 26.84
CA PHE A 417 13.60 -20.25 28.01
C PHE A 417 12.27 -20.72 28.61
N ARG A 418 12.20 -21.99 28.98
CA ARG A 418 11.10 -22.58 29.77
C ARG A 418 11.67 -23.59 30.76
N GLU A 419 11.25 -23.52 32.02
CA GLU A 419 11.63 -24.53 33.04
C GLU A 419 11.01 -25.89 32.74
N ASP A 420 9.72 -25.91 32.36
CA ASP A 420 8.99 -27.10 31.93
C ASP A 420 8.61 -26.99 30.44
N PRO A 421 9.53 -27.34 29.53
CA PRO A 421 9.33 -27.17 28.10
C PRO A 421 8.44 -28.27 27.49
N PRO A 422 7.44 -27.94 26.66
CA PRO A 422 6.70 -28.95 25.91
C PRO A 422 7.62 -29.71 24.94
N SER A 423 7.19 -30.89 24.47
CA SER A 423 8.02 -31.80 23.66
C SER A 423 8.59 -31.18 22.38
N LYS A 424 7.88 -30.21 21.79
CA LYS A 424 8.30 -29.47 20.58
C LYS A 424 9.12 -28.20 20.89
N PHE A 425 9.37 -27.86 22.15
CA PHE A 425 10.18 -26.70 22.49
C PHE A 425 11.67 -27.01 22.37
N PHE A 426 12.31 -26.49 21.31
CA PHE A 426 13.73 -26.75 21.01
C PHE A 426 14.69 -25.67 21.50
N ARG A 427 14.21 -24.72 22.31
CA ARG A 427 15.05 -23.67 22.91
C ARG A 427 15.57 -24.11 24.29
N LEU A 428 16.07 -23.17 25.08
CA LEU A 428 16.80 -23.44 26.32
C LEU A 428 15.85 -23.88 27.45
N ALA A 429 16.29 -24.87 28.22
CA ALA A 429 15.59 -25.36 29.41
C ALA A 429 16.64 -25.95 30.37
N PRO A 430 16.31 -26.21 31.65
CA PRO A 430 17.25 -26.80 32.59
C PRO A 430 17.92 -28.07 32.03
N GLY A 431 19.25 -28.08 32.00
CA GLY A 431 20.07 -29.18 31.48
C GLY A 431 20.12 -29.32 29.95
N ARG A 432 19.38 -28.52 29.17
CA ARG A 432 19.39 -28.55 27.71
C ARG A 432 20.46 -27.66 27.12
N GLU A 433 20.93 -28.06 25.93
CA GLU A 433 21.88 -27.31 25.12
C GLU A 433 21.21 -26.61 23.95
N VAL A 434 21.71 -25.42 23.60
CA VAL A 434 21.27 -24.67 22.43
C VAL A 434 22.44 -23.94 21.78
N ARG A 435 22.38 -23.72 20.46
CA ARG A 435 23.38 -22.92 19.75
C ARG A 435 23.04 -21.44 19.85
N LEU A 436 24.04 -20.62 20.12
CA LEU A 436 23.95 -19.17 19.93
C LEU A 436 24.37 -18.84 18.50
N ARG A 437 23.57 -18.00 17.82
CA ARG A 437 23.80 -17.59 16.43
C ARG A 437 25.23 -17.05 16.26
N ALA A 438 25.98 -17.61 15.29
CA ALA A 438 27.37 -17.26 14.99
C ALA A 438 28.38 -17.42 16.15
N ALA A 439 28.00 -18.03 17.27
CA ALA A 439 28.84 -18.17 18.46
C ALA A 439 28.93 -19.63 18.90
N TYR A 440 28.83 -19.90 20.19
CA TYR A 440 29.02 -21.21 20.83
C TYR A 440 27.70 -21.95 21.12
N ILE A 441 27.81 -23.22 21.52
CA ILE A 441 26.74 -23.96 22.19
C ILE A 441 26.81 -23.67 23.69
N ILE A 442 25.65 -23.39 24.29
CA ILE A 442 25.50 -23.18 25.73
C ILE A 442 24.57 -24.22 26.35
N LYS A 443 24.75 -24.49 27.64
CA LYS A 443 23.91 -25.39 28.45
C LYS A 443 23.41 -24.66 29.68
N CYS A 444 22.10 -24.71 29.94
CA CYS A 444 21.55 -24.14 31.18
C CYS A 444 21.81 -25.07 32.37
N VAL A 445 22.46 -24.53 33.41
CA VAL A 445 22.82 -25.23 34.64
C VAL A 445 22.13 -24.67 35.88
N GLY A 446 21.57 -23.46 35.81
CA GLY A 446 20.83 -22.85 36.91
C GLY A 446 19.87 -21.76 36.44
N VAL A 447 18.88 -21.48 37.29
CA VAL A 447 17.83 -20.47 37.08
C VAL A 447 17.77 -19.61 38.34
N VAL A 448 17.81 -18.29 38.17
CA VAL A 448 17.66 -17.31 39.24
C VAL A 448 16.31 -16.64 39.09
N LYS A 449 15.56 -16.60 40.19
CA LYS A 449 14.25 -15.98 40.27
C LYS A 449 14.28 -14.80 41.24
N ASP A 450 13.43 -13.81 40.98
CA ASP A 450 13.17 -12.74 41.94
C ASP A 450 12.19 -13.19 43.04
N ASP A 451 11.89 -12.26 43.97
CA ASP A 451 10.97 -12.48 45.09
C ASP A 451 9.53 -12.80 44.65
N GLN A 452 9.17 -12.51 43.39
CA GLN A 452 7.86 -12.80 42.79
C GLN A 452 7.86 -14.11 41.99
N GLY A 453 8.99 -14.83 41.97
CA GLY A 453 9.16 -16.08 41.23
C GLY A 453 9.37 -15.90 39.73
N GLN A 454 9.58 -14.67 39.24
CA GLN A 454 9.89 -14.41 37.84
C GLN A 454 11.35 -14.75 37.54
N ILE A 455 11.60 -15.34 36.37
CA ILE A 455 12.94 -15.72 35.94
C ILE A 455 13.67 -14.46 35.46
N VAL A 456 14.71 -14.06 36.18
CA VAL A 456 15.47 -12.83 35.92
C VAL A 456 16.86 -13.08 35.36
N GLU A 457 17.44 -14.26 35.62
CA GLU A 457 18.76 -14.62 35.13
C GLU A 457 18.91 -16.14 34.98
N LEU A 458 19.65 -16.57 33.96
CA LEU A 458 20.05 -17.96 33.76
C LEU A 458 21.55 -18.12 33.97
N ARG A 459 21.93 -19.18 34.67
CA ARG A 459 23.32 -19.65 34.75
C ARG A 459 23.54 -20.71 33.69
N CYS A 460 24.51 -20.49 32.82
CA CYS A 460 24.84 -21.40 31.74
C CYS A 460 26.34 -21.70 31.69
N THR A 461 26.71 -22.79 31.04
CA THR A 461 28.10 -23.06 30.64
C THR A 461 28.19 -23.07 29.12
N TYR A 462 29.28 -22.57 28.54
CA TYR A 462 29.55 -22.68 27.11
C TYR A 462 30.53 -23.83 26.81
N ASP A 463 30.48 -24.34 25.59
CA ASP A 463 31.47 -25.29 25.08
C ASP A 463 32.53 -24.55 24.22
N PRO A 464 33.80 -24.46 24.67
CA PRO A 464 34.85 -23.74 23.94
C PRO A 464 35.16 -24.30 22.54
N GLU A 465 34.95 -25.60 22.30
CA GLU A 465 35.24 -26.23 21.01
C GLU A 465 34.15 -25.96 19.96
N SER A 466 32.98 -25.48 20.41
CA SER A 466 31.76 -25.38 19.60
C SER A 466 31.60 -24.09 18.79
N ARG A 467 32.63 -23.23 18.77
CA ARG A 467 32.63 -21.94 18.05
C ARG A 467 32.19 -22.13 16.60
N SER A 468 31.19 -21.37 16.17
CA SER A 468 30.67 -21.46 14.79
C SER A 468 31.80 -21.30 13.75
N GLY A 469 31.84 -22.20 12.77
CA GLY A 469 32.90 -22.26 11.74
C GLY A 469 34.03 -23.25 12.03
N THR A 470 34.14 -23.83 13.23
CA THR A 470 35.14 -24.88 13.54
C THR A 470 34.63 -26.29 13.22
N PRO A 471 35.51 -27.28 12.99
CA PRO A 471 35.10 -28.68 12.76
C PRO A 471 34.27 -29.29 13.91
N ALA A 472 34.59 -28.92 15.16
CA ALA A 472 33.88 -29.37 16.37
C ALA A 472 32.51 -28.69 16.55
N ALA A 473 32.21 -27.61 15.82
CA ALA A 473 30.90 -26.98 15.79
C ALA A 473 29.80 -27.86 15.16
N ASN A 474 30.13 -28.98 14.53
CA ASN A 474 29.13 -29.85 13.89
C ASN A 474 28.26 -30.67 14.87
N ARG A 475 28.42 -30.50 16.19
CA ARG A 475 27.52 -31.09 17.18
C ARG A 475 26.08 -30.64 16.93
N LYS A 476 25.18 -31.62 16.72
CA LYS A 476 23.76 -31.37 16.47
C LYS A 476 23.07 -30.96 17.76
N VAL A 477 22.56 -29.74 17.81
CA VAL A 477 21.61 -29.25 18.81
C VAL A 477 20.29 -28.89 18.14
N LYS A 478 19.19 -28.96 18.90
CA LYS A 478 17.82 -28.85 18.33
C LYS A 478 17.40 -27.43 17.98
N GLY A 479 18.06 -26.41 18.54
CA GLY A 479 17.69 -25.01 18.35
C GLY A 479 18.90 -24.08 18.22
N THR A 480 18.68 -22.93 17.59
CA THR A 480 19.61 -21.80 17.53
C THR A 480 18.89 -20.54 17.99
N LEU A 481 19.48 -19.79 18.92
CA LEU A 481 18.93 -18.54 19.45
C LEU A 481 19.75 -17.35 18.95
N HIS A 482 19.08 -16.21 18.75
CA HIS A 482 19.76 -14.93 18.71
C HIS A 482 20.08 -14.48 20.14
N TRP A 483 21.05 -13.58 20.25
CA TRP A 483 21.56 -13.08 21.52
C TRP A 483 22.26 -11.74 21.28
N VAL A 484 22.51 -10.99 22.35
CA VAL A 484 23.38 -9.81 22.32
C VAL A 484 24.27 -9.79 23.55
N SER A 485 25.50 -9.29 23.45
CA SER A 485 26.37 -9.10 24.62
C SER A 485 25.79 -8.03 25.54
N ALA A 486 25.60 -8.37 26.82
CA ALA A 486 25.00 -7.45 27.79
C ALA A 486 25.81 -6.15 27.98
N PRO A 487 27.15 -6.16 28.16
CA PRO A 487 27.92 -4.94 28.33
C PRO A 487 28.01 -4.05 27.08
N HIS A 488 27.80 -4.62 25.88
CA HIS A 488 27.91 -3.89 24.61
C HIS A 488 26.55 -3.59 23.96
N ALA A 489 25.45 -4.11 24.51
CA ALA A 489 24.13 -3.96 23.91
C ALA A 489 23.70 -2.49 23.86
N PHE A 490 23.20 -2.08 22.70
CA PHE A 490 22.57 -0.80 22.51
C PHE A 490 21.10 -0.88 22.93
N ARG A 491 20.62 0.09 23.74
CA ARG A 491 19.21 0.13 24.15
C ARG A 491 18.39 1.02 23.23
N ALA A 492 17.31 0.47 22.67
CA ALA A 492 16.41 1.21 21.79
C ALA A 492 14.94 0.89 22.06
N GLU A 493 14.08 1.83 21.66
CA GLU A 493 12.65 1.61 21.59
C GLU A 493 12.33 0.77 20.35
N VAL A 494 11.49 -0.26 20.52
CA VAL A 494 10.96 -1.09 19.44
C VAL A 494 9.44 -1.11 19.52
N ARG A 495 8.77 -0.81 18.41
CA ARG A 495 7.31 -0.79 18.29
C ARG A 495 6.84 -2.00 17.49
N LEU A 496 6.10 -2.87 18.16
CA LEU A 496 5.48 -4.04 17.57
C LEU A 496 4.06 -3.68 17.22
N PHE A 497 3.71 -3.68 15.94
CA PHE A 497 2.32 -3.47 15.57
C PHE A 497 1.72 -4.73 14.97
N ASP A 498 0.42 -4.83 15.13
CA ASP A 498 -0.45 -5.89 14.67
C ASP A 498 -1.58 -5.28 13.83
N HIS A 499 -2.51 -6.09 13.36
CA HIS A 499 -3.70 -5.64 12.65
C HIS A 499 -4.50 -4.62 13.48
N LEU A 500 -4.94 -3.54 12.85
CA LEU A 500 -5.72 -2.48 13.50
C LEU A 500 -7.09 -2.98 13.98
N PHE A 501 -7.63 -3.98 13.30
CA PHE A 501 -8.89 -4.63 13.63
C PHE A 501 -8.67 -6.11 13.95
N LYS A 502 -9.45 -6.65 14.89
CA LYS A 502 -9.38 -8.05 15.35
C LYS A 502 -9.97 -9.06 14.37
N VAL A 503 -10.85 -8.60 13.47
CA VAL A 503 -11.64 -9.42 12.55
C VAL A 503 -11.32 -9.08 11.11
N MET A 504 -11.53 -10.05 10.21
CA MET A 504 -11.26 -9.89 8.78
C MET A 504 -12.11 -8.79 8.14
N ASP A 505 -13.38 -8.69 8.51
CA ASP A 505 -14.27 -7.61 8.08
C ASP A 505 -14.59 -6.70 9.28
N PRO A 506 -14.04 -5.48 9.35
CA PRO A 506 -14.33 -4.54 10.44
C PRO A 506 -15.81 -4.18 10.57
N ASP A 507 -16.61 -4.32 9.50
CA ASP A 507 -18.05 -4.05 9.51
C ASP A 507 -18.88 -5.24 10.03
N ASP A 508 -18.27 -6.41 10.26
CA ASP A 508 -18.95 -7.56 10.87
C ASP A 508 -19.07 -7.36 12.38
N VAL A 509 -20.19 -6.77 12.80
CA VAL A 509 -20.46 -6.38 14.20
C VAL A 509 -21.79 -6.95 14.69
N PRO A 510 -21.91 -7.28 15.99
CA PRO A 510 -23.21 -7.63 16.58
C PRO A 510 -24.24 -6.51 16.43
N ALA A 511 -25.52 -6.87 16.45
CA ALA A 511 -26.61 -5.90 16.36
C ALA A 511 -26.51 -4.81 17.45
N GLY A 512 -26.48 -3.55 17.04
CA GLY A 512 -26.38 -2.39 17.92
C GLY A 512 -24.95 -1.91 18.22
N ALA A 513 -23.92 -2.62 17.76
CA ALA A 513 -22.54 -2.16 17.79
C ALA A 513 -22.13 -1.51 16.46
N ASP A 514 -21.01 -0.79 16.47
CA ASP A 514 -20.37 -0.25 15.27
C ASP A 514 -18.96 -0.83 15.09
N TRP A 515 -18.36 -0.53 13.94
CA TRP A 515 -17.04 -1.05 13.56
C TRP A 515 -15.91 -0.68 14.53
N HIS A 516 -16.10 0.27 15.47
CA HIS A 516 -15.12 0.55 16.52
C HIS A 516 -15.00 -0.59 17.53
N ALA A 517 -16.07 -1.38 17.72
CA ALA A 517 -16.05 -2.56 18.59
C ALA A 517 -14.99 -3.60 18.15
N ASN A 518 -14.63 -3.58 16.88
CA ASN A 518 -13.66 -4.48 16.27
C ASN A 518 -12.22 -3.98 16.32
N LEU A 519 -11.94 -2.80 16.89
CA LEU A 519 -10.57 -2.29 17.05
C LEU A 519 -9.72 -3.22 17.92
N ASN A 520 -8.46 -3.37 17.52
CA ASN A 520 -7.48 -4.14 18.27
C ASN A 520 -6.73 -3.25 19.27
N PRO A 521 -6.97 -3.39 20.60
CA PRO A 521 -6.23 -2.64 21.60
C PRO A 521 -4.75 -3.02 21.62
N ASP A 522 -4.42 -4.23 21.17
CA ASP A 522 -3.06 -4.75 21.08
C ASP A 522 -2.44 -4.48 19.69
N SER A 523 -3.05 -3.58 18.89
CA SER A 523 -2.53 -3.22 17.56
C SER A 523 -1.17 -2.53 17.61
N LEU A 524 -0.74 -2.01 18.77
CA LEU A 524 0.57 -1.44 19.00
C LEU A 524 1.04 -1.78 20.42
N GLU A 525 2.18 -2.43 20.51
CA GLU A 525 2.97 -2.60 21.74
C GLU A 525 4.30 -1.85 21.59
N THR A 526 4.62 -0.99 22.56
CA THR A 526 5.89 -0.25 22.58
C THR A 526 6.80 -0.83 23.66
N LEU A 527 7.99 -1.25 23.25
CA LEU A 527 9.03 -1.82 24.12
C LEU A 527 10.16 -0.79 24.27
N PRO A 528 10.28 -0.10 25.41
CA PRO A 528 11.17 1.07 25.54
C PRO A 528 12.66 0.72 25.72
N ALA A 529 12.98 -0.53 26.05
CA ALA A 529 14.31 -0.92 26.52
C ALA A 529 14.78 -2.26 25.95
N CYS A 530 14.58 -2.48 24.65
CA CYS A 530 15.14 -3.64 23.95
C CYS A 530 16.67 -3.57 23.91
N CYS A 531 17.35 -4.71 23.81
CA CYS A 531 18.80 -4.80 23.73
C CYS A 531 19.23 -5.24 22.32
N LEU A 532 19.94 -4.38 21.59
CA LEU A 532 20.28 -4.55 20.18
C LEU A 532 21.81 -4.68 20.01
N GLU A 533 22.25 -5.29 18.90
CA GLU A 533 23.68 -5.32 18.56
C GLU A 533 24.24 -3.89 18.36
N PRO A 534 25.51 -3.60 18.74
CA PRO A 534 26.02 -2.24 18.89
C PRO A 534 25.88 -1.35 17.65
N ARG A 535 26.12 -1.92 16.46
CA ARG A 535 26.10 -1.16 15.19
C ARG A 535 24.74 -0.52 14.87
N LEU A 536 23.66 -0.99 15.50
CA LEU A 536 22.33 -0.44 15.28
C LEU A 536 22.15 0.95 15.93
N ALA A 537 23.08 1.40 16.77
CA ALA A 537 23.11 2.76 17.29
C ALA A 537 23.27 3.81 16.17
N ASP A 538 23.95 3.44 15.09
CA ASP A 538 24.25 4.31 13.94
C ASP A 538 23.24 4.13 12.78
N ALA A 539 22.18 3.33 12.98
CA ALA A 539 21.19 3.05 11.95
C ALA A 539 20.44 4.32 11.53
N GLN A 540 20.29 4.53 10.23
CA GLN A 540 19.70 5.75 9.68
C GLN A 540 18.19 5.63 9.49
N PRO A 541 17.42 6.73 9.67
CA PRO A 541 16.00 6.80 9.34
C PRO A 541 15.63 6.16 7.99
N GLY A 542 14.67 5.24 8.00
CA GLY A 542 14.21 4.52 6.80
C GLY A 542 15.05 3.28 6.41
N GLU A 543 16.15 2.99 7.10
CA GLU A 543 16.86 1.72 6.89
C GLU A 543 16.01 0.52 7.32
N HIS A 544 16.26 -0.63 6.70
CA HIS A 544 15.53 -1.87 6.94
C HIS A 544 16.46 -2.95 7.48
N PHE A 545 16.00 -3.71 8.48
CA PHE A 545 16.73 -4.82 9.06
C PHE A 545 15.82 -6.03 9.23
N GLN A 546 16.36 -7.23 9.07
CA GLN A 546 15.76 -8.42 9.64
C GLN A 546 16.35 -8.63 11.03
N PHE A 547 15.55 -8.43 12.08
CA PHE A 547 15.94 -8.93 13.40
C PHE A 547 15.72 -10.43 13.40
N GLU A 548 16.82 -11.17 13.52
CA GLU A 548 16.80 -12.62 13.34
C GLU A 548 15.75 -13.29 14.24
N ARG A 549 14.99 -14.23 13.67
CA ARG A 549 13.88 -14.97 14.32
C ARG A 549 12.65 -14.13 14.71
N LEU A 550 12.71 -12.80 14.66
CA LEU A 550 11.64 -11.92 15.12
C LEU A 550 10.80 -11.37 13.96
N GLY A 551 11.45 -10.77 12.96
CA GLY A 551 10.74 -10.09 11.87
C GLY A 551 11.60 -9.12 11.12
N TYR A 552 10.95 -8.34 10.27
CA TYR A 552 11.56 -7.21 9.59
C TYR A 552 11.16 -5.91 10.28
N PHE A 553 12.12 -5.02 10.41
CA PHE A 553 12.01 -3.76 11.11
C PHE A 553 12.55 -2.64 10.24
N THR A 554 12.03 -1.43 10.45
CA THR A 554 12.58 -0.21 9.86
C THR A 554 12.89 0.79 10.96
N VAL A 555 13.91 1.61 10.75
CA VAL A 555 14.17 2.78 11.60
C VAL A 555 13.10 3.82 11.31
N ASP A 556 12.27 4.15 12.29
CA ASP A 556 11.13 5.07 12.12
C ASP A 556 11.63 6.43 11.60
N PRO A 557 11.16 6.89 10.44
CA PRO A 557 11.72 8.08 9.81
C PRO A 557 11.31 9.40 10.48
N VAL A 558 10.37 9.37 11.43
CA VAL A 558 9.78 10.57 12.04
C VAL A 558 10.32 10.79 13.46
N ASP A 559 10.38 9.72 14.26
CA ASP A 559 10.72 9.80 15.68
C ASP A 559 12.18 9.45 15.98
N SER A 560 12.90 8.81 15.04
CA SER A 560 14.31 8.50 15.21
C SER A 560 15.19 9.74 15.16
N ARG A 561 16.20 9.78 16.04
CA ARG A 561 17.19 10.87 16.13
C ARG A 561 18.61 10.29 16.16
N PRO A 562 19.65 11.07 15.83
CA PRO A 562 21.03 10.60 15.96
C PRO A 562 21.31 10.05 17.37
N GLY A 563 21.82 8.82 17.46
CA GLY A 563 22.07 8.10 18.71
C GLY A 563 20.83 7.54 19.43
N HIS A 564 19.62 7.82 18.92
CA HIS A 564 18.34 7.34 19.45
C HIS A 564 17.41 6.87 18.33
N PRO A 565 17.79 5.82 17.56
CA PRO A 565 16.88 5.21 16.60
C PRO A 565 15.71 4.51 17.30
N VAL A 566 14.54 4.62 16.68
CA VAL A 566 13.32 3.92 17.08
C VAL A 566 12.98 2.91 15.99
N PHE A 567 12.70 1.67 16.33
CA PHE A 567 12.45 0.62 15.32
C PHE A 567 10.98 0.23 15.26
N ASN A 568 10.38 0.33 14.08
CA ASN A 568 9.04 -0.19 13.81
C ASN A 568 9.13 -1.61 13.23
N ARG A 569 8.43 -2.59 13.81
CA ARG A 569 8.28 -3.90 13.16
C ARG A 569 7.41 -3.76 11.92
N SER A 570 7.98 -3.83 10.73
CA SER A 570 7.23 -3.77 9.47
C SER A 570 6.33 -4.98 9.28
N VAL A 571 6.88 -6.18 9.48
CA VAL A 571 6.15 -7.44 9.37
C VAL A 571 6.87 -8.54 10.16
N SER A 572 6.13 -9.45 10.79
CA SER A 572 6.69 -10.65 11.44
C SER A 572 7.30 -11.62 10.42
N LEU A 573 8.17 -12.52 10.86
CA LEU A 573 8.52 -13.70 10.05
C LEU A 573 7.27 -14.59 9.85
N ARG A 574 7.29 -15.50 8.87
CA ARG A 574 6.19 -16.44 8.68
C ARG A 574 6.01 -17.27 9.95
N ASP A 575 4.88 -17.07 10.61
CA ASP A 575 4.60 -17.69 11.90
C ASP A 575 4.02 -19.09 11.68
N THR A 576 4.90 -20.10 11.70
CA THR A 576 4.49 -21.50 11.72
C THR A 576 4.03 -21.94 13.11
N TRP A 577 4.36 -21.19 14.17
CA TRP A 577 4.15 -21.58 15.57
C TRP A 577 2.81 -21.13 16.13
N ALA A 578 2.35 -19.90 15.86
CA ALA A 578 1.02 -19.45 16.25
C ALA A 578 -0.11 -20.27 15.61
N LYS A 579 0.14 -20.87 14.44
CA LYS A 579 -0.78 -21.86 13.82
C LYS A 579 -0.81 -23.20 14.57
N ILE A 580 0.31 -23.61 15.17
CA ILE A 580 0.42 -24.87 15.91
C ILE A 580 -0.14 -24.71 17.34
N GLU A 581 0.08 -23.58 18.00
CA GLU A 581 -0.52 -23.28 19.33
C GLU A 581 -2.03 -23.01 19.27
N LYS A 582 -2.57 -22.55 18.13
CA LYS A 582 -4.03 -22.50 17.94
C LYS A 582 -4.66 -23.87 17.62
N GLN A 583 -3.85 -24.88 17.32
CA GLN A 583 -4.29 -26.23 16.93
C GLN A 583 -4.03 -27.31 18.00
N GLY A 584 -3.30 -26.99 19.06
CA GLY A 584 -3.04 -27.87 20.21
C GLY A 584 -3.51 -27.22 21.49
#